data_AF-M3A5J5-F1
#
_entry.id   AF-M3A5J5-F1
#
_cell.length_a   1.000
_cell.length_b   1.000
_cell.length_c   1.000
_cell.angle_alpha   90.00
_cell.angle_beta   90.00
_cell.angle_gamma   90.00
#
_symmetry.space_group_name_H-M   'P 1'
#
loop_
_entity.id
_entity.type
_entity.pdbx_description
1 polymer ?
#
loop_
_entity_poly.entity_id
_entity_poly.type
_entity_poly.pdbx_seq_one_letter_code
_entity_poly.pdbx_strand_id
1 'polypeptide(L)'
;ITDPTLLSVLSAAAESRRQCLEMLTFIEQNGASAYESSDLNLSQKKLASRLAILRGLNRNAVMSVRATKQETTEARQEIDSLHLTLQNLFYEQRHLRGEIGACEEYDHKYLSLPMLPVEDFLAEHPQFLEASDHEVTIARIHAEYEARRALEEQRLKLVKRKLELEKETLGKKEELARLDLEIERWVAGQGKVLEVFNK
;
A
#
# COMPACT_ATOMS: atom_id res chain seq x y z
N ILE A 1 -31.40 -3.22 -46.07
CA ILE A 1 -32.12 -3.36 -44.77
C ILE A 1 -32.38 -4.84 -44.59
N THR A 2 -31.80 -5.48 -43.58
CA THR A 2 -31.90 -6.94 -43.35
C THR A 2 -32.82 -7.29 -42.18
N ASP A 3 -33.13 -6.32 -41.31
CA ASP A 3 -33.99 -6.54 -40.15
C ASP A 3 -35.46 -6.72 -40.57
N PRO A 4 -36.13 -7.80 -40.10
CA PRO A 4 -37.50 -8.13 -40.51
C PRO A 4 -38.54 -7.08 -40.05
N THR A 5 -38.32 -6.40 -38.92
CA THR A 5 -39.21 -5.35 -38.43
C THR A 5 -39.07 -4.08 -39.26
N LEU A 6 -37.84 -3.71 -39.65
CA LEU A 6 -37.59 -2.58 -40.53
C LEU A 6 -38.11 -2.82 -41.94
N LEU A 7 -38.04 -4.06 -42.44
CA LEU A 7 -38.65 -4.45 -43.70
C LEU A 7 -40.18 -4.33 -43.67
N SER A 8 -40.82 -4.71 -42.56
CA SER A 8 -42.27 -4.54 -42.36
C SER A 8 -42.70 -3.07 -42.29
N VAL A 9 -41.91 -2.21 -41.64
CA VAL A 9 -42.16 -0.75 -41.64
C VAL A 9 -42.02 -0.18 -43.04
N LEU A 10 -40.98 -0.58 -43.77
CA LEU A 10 -40.73 -0.11 -45.13
C LEU A 10 -41.85 -0.51 -46.09
N SER A 11 -42.32 -1.76 -46.02
CA SER A 11 -43.43 -2.23 -46.85
C SER A 11 -44.74 -1.50 -46.53
N ALA A 12 -45.08 -1.36 -45.24
CA ALA A 12 -46.27 -0.63 -44.80
C ALA A 12 -46.24 0.85 -45.22
N ALA A 13 -45.07 1.50 -45.17
CA ALA A 13 -44.89 2.88 -45.62
C ALA A 13 -45.02 2.99 -47.14
N ALA A 14 -44.42 2.07 -47.90
CA ALA A 14 -44.52 2.04 -49.36
C ALA A 14 -45.96 1.81 -49.83
N GLU A 15 -46.68 0.88 -49.20
CA GLU A 15 -48.09 0.62 -49.48
C GLU A 15 -49.00 1.79 -49.11
N SER A 16 -48.74 2.47 -47.99
CA SER A 16 -49.47 3.67 -47.60
C SER A 16 -49.27 4.79 -48.62
N ARG A 17 -48.02 5.03 -49.03
CA ARG A 17 -47.68 6.04 -50.05
C ARG A 17 -48.34 5.72 -51.39
N ARG A 18 -48.29 4.45 -51.81
CA ARG A 18 -48.93 4.01 -53.05
C ARG A 18 -50.44 4.26 -53.02
N GLN A 19 -51.11 3.98 -51.90
CA GLN A 19 -52.55 4.26 -51.75
C GLN A 19 -52.87 5.74 -51.85
N CYS A 20 -52.05 6.61 -51.25
CA CYS A 20 -52.22 8.05 -51.35
C CYS A 20 -52.11 8.52 -52.80
N LEU A 21 -51.10 8.04 -53.53
CA LEU A 21 -50.91 8.40 -54.93
C LEU A 21 -52.07 7.92 -55.81
N GLU A 22 -52.50 6.66 -55.65
CA GLU A 22 -53.68 6.11 -56.35
C GLU A 22 -54.94 6.96 -56.08
N MET A 23 -55.17 7.38 -54.84
CA MET A 23 -56.28 8.26 -54.49
C MET A 23 -56.18 9.66 -55.11
N LEU A 24 -54.99 10.27 -55.10
CA LEU A 24 -54.77 11.58 -55.73
C LEU A 24 -55.02 11.52 -57.23
N THR A 25 -54.51 10.49 -57.91
CA THR A 25 -54.75 10.29 -59.35
C THR A 25 -56.23 10.08 -59.66
N PHE A 26 -56.97 9.39 -58.79
CA PHE A 26 -58.41 9.18 -58.95
C PHE A 26 -59.21 10.49 -58.81
N ILE A 27 -58.81 11.36 -57.88
CA ILE A 27 -59.43 12.68 -57.69
C ILE A 27 -59.14 13.60 -58.88
N GLU A 28 -57.89 13.61 -59.35
CA GLU A 28 -57.48 14.39 -60.53
C GLU A 28 -58.25 14.00 -61.80
N GLN A 29 -58.52 12.71 -61.99
CA GLN A 29 -59.24 12.20 -63.17
C GLN A 29 -60.75 12.47 -63.13
N ASN A 30 -61.37 12.45 -61.95
CA ASN A 30 -62.83 12.52 -61.81
C ASN A 30 -63.35 13.88 -61.30
N GLY A 31 -62.47 14.82 -60.93
CA GLY A 31 -62.84 16.17 -60.51
C GLY A 31 -63.84 16.19 -59.35
N ALA A 32 -64.83 17.09 -59.42
CA ALA A 32 -65.85 17.21 -58.37
C ALA A 32 -66.72 15.95 -58.19
N SER A 33 -66.90 15.14 -59.24
CA SER A 33 -67.68 13.89 -59.21
C SER A 33 -66.98 12.77 -58.41
N ALA A 34 -65.65 12.88 -58.19
CA ALA A 34 -64.89 11.92 -57.39
C ALA A 34 -65.41 11.80 -55.95
N TYR A 35 -65.89 12.91 -55.37
CA TYR A 35 -66.29 13.00 -53.97
C TYR A 35 -67.63 12.31 -53.67
N GLU A 36 -68.43 12.06 -54.70
CA GLU A 36 -69.72 11.34 -54.59
C GLU A 36 -69.55 9.82 -54.81
N SER A 37 -68.36 9.38 -55.23
CA SER A 37 -68.08 7.97 -55.52
C SER A 37 -67.92 7.11 -54.25
N SER A 38 -68.51 5.91 -54.26
CA SER A 38 -68.29 4.89 -53.22
C SER A 38 -66.81 4.42 -53.20
N ASP A 39 -66.15 4.45 -54.35
CA ASP A 39 -64.76 4.01 -54.52
C ASP A 39 -63.75 4.91 -53.79
N LEU A 40 -64.00 6.23 -53.76
CA LEU A 40 -63.18 7.14 -52.96
C LEU A 40 -63.34 6.87 -51.46
N ASN A 41 -64.57 6.61 -51.00
CA ASN A 41 -64.85 6.26 -49.60
C ASN A 41 -64.16 4.96 -49.18
N LEU A 42 -64.15 3.95 -50.05
CA LEU A 42 -63.43 2.69 -49.82
C LEU A 42 -61.91 2.92 -49.75
N SER A 43 -61.37 3.74 -50.64
CA SER A 43 -59.95 4.06 -50.68
C SER A 43 -59.49 4.86 -49.45
N GLN A 44 -60.31 5.79 -48.95
CA GLN A 44 -60.08 6.49 -47.69
C GLN A 44 -60.04 5.53 -46.49
N LYS A 45 -60.96 4.55 -46.42
CA LYS A 45 -60.95 3.53 -45.36
C LYS A 45 -59.69 2.66 -45.42
N LYS A 46 -59.25 2.25 -46.61
CA LYS A 46 -58.00 1.50 -46.82
C LYS A 46 -56.76 2.31 -46.42
N LEU A 47 -56.74 3.61 -46.73
CA LEU A 47 -55.65 4.49 -46.31
C LEU A 47 -55.62 4.65 -44.78
N ALA A 48 -56.79 4.86 -44.16
CA ALA A 48 -56.89 4.98 -42.71
C ALA A 48 -56.37 3.73 -41.98
N SER A 49 -56.69 2.52 -42.48
CA SER A 49 -56.18 1.28 -41.90
C SER A 49 -54.66 1.14 -42.08
N ARG A 50 -54.12 1.47 -43.26
CA ARG A 50 -52.67 1.43 -43.51
C ARG A 50 -51.90 2.43 -42.63
N LEU A 51 -52.44 3.64 -42.44
CA LEU A 51 -51.86 4.63 -41.52
C LEU A 51 -51.93 4.18 -40.05
N ALA A 52 -52.99 3.47 -39.65
CA ALA A 52 -53.07 2.89 -38.30
C ALA A 52 -51.97 1.84 -38.07
N ILE A 53 -51.72 0.97 -39.05
CA ILE A 53 -50.63 -0.02 -39.02
C ILE A 53 -49.27 0.69 -38.90
N LEU A 54 -49.00 1.70 -39.75
CA LEU A 54 -47.74 2.43 -39.74
C LEU A 54 -47.48 3.13 -38.40
N ARG A 55 -48.52 3.75 -37.81
CA ARG A 55 -48.43 4.37 -36.47
C ARG A 55 -48.15 3.32 -35.38
N GLY A 56 -48.77 2.14 -35.46
CA GLY A 56 -48.51 1.02 -34.56
C GLY A 56 -47.06 0.53 -34.64
N LEU A 57 -46.56 0.32 -35.86
CA LEU A 57 -45.16 -0.08 -36.09
C LEU A 57 -44.16 0.97 -35.58
N ASN A 58 -44.43 2.27 -35.80
CA ASN A 58 -43.60 3.35 -35.27
C ASN A 58 -43.58 3.34 -33.73
N ARG A 59 -44.73 3.15 -33.09
CA ARG A 59 -44.81 3.03 -31.62
C ARG A 59 -44.00 1.85 -31.11
N ASN A 60 -44.08 0.69 -31.77
CA ASN A 60 -43.32 -0.49 -31.39
C ASN A 60 -41.81 -0.26 -31.53
N ALA A 61 -41.36 0.39 -32.60
CA ALA A 61 -39.95 0.74 -32.80
C ALA A 61 -39.45 1.68 -31.69
N VAL A 62 -40.22 2.72 -31.35
CA VAL A 62 -39.87 3.66 -30.26
C VAL A 62 -39.78 2.93 -28.91
N MET A 63 -40.71 2.00 -28.63
CA MET A 63 -40.68 1.22 -27.39
C MET A 63 -39.48 0.26 -27.34
N SER A 64 -39.15 -0.39 -28.46
CA SER A 64 -37.98 -1.27 -28.55
C SER A 64 -36.68 -0.49 -28.31
N VAL A 65 -36.51 0.69 -28.91
CA VAL A 65 -35.34 1.55 -28.67
C VAL A 65 -35.25 2.00 -27.20
N ARG A 66 -36.38 2.27 -26.55
CA ARG A 66 -36.39 2.60 -25.13
C ARG A 66 -36.00 1.41 -24.26
N ALA A 67 -36.49 0.22 -24.59
CA ALA A 67 -36.13 -1.01 -23.89
C ALA A 67 -34.63 -1.30 -24.00
N THR A 68 -34.06 -1.27 -25.21
CA THR A 68 -32.63 -1.51 -25.40
C THR A 68 -31.77 -0.44 -24.72
N LYS A 69 -32.20 0.83 -24.72
CA LYS A 69 -31.53 1.89 -23.96
C LYS A 69 -31.56 1.62 -22.46
N GLN A 70 -32.68 1.14 -21.92
CA GLN A 70 -32.80 0.82 -20.51
C GLN A 70 -31.88 -0.34 -20.14
N GLU A 71 -31.96 -1.46 -20.87
CA GLU A 71 -31.12 -2.65 -20.66
C GLU A 71 -29.62 -2.32 -20.71
N THR A 72 -29.20 -1.54 -21.71
CA THR A 72 -27.79 -1.11 -21.83
C THR A 72 -27.36 -0.16 -20.72
N THR A 73 -28.26 0.65 -20.19
CA THR A 73 -27.98 1.54 -19.06
C THR A 73 -27.83 0.74 -17.76
N GLU A 74 -28.70 -0.24 -17.53
CA GLU A 74 -28.64 -1.12 -16.36
C GLU A 74 -27.35 -1.96 -16.37
N ALA A 75 -27.02 -2.59 -17.50
CA ALA A 75 -25.77 -3.35 -17.64
C ALA A 75 -24.54 -2.45 -17.42
N ARG A 76 -24.57 -1.20 -17.91
CA ARG A 76 -23.50 -0.24 -17.66
C ARG A 76 -23.38 0.11 -16.17
N GLN A 77 -24.49 0.35 -15.48
CA GLN A 77 -24.48 0.65 -14.04
C GLN A 77 -23.91 -0.50 -13.22
N GLU A 78 -24.22 -1.75 -13.58
CA GLU A 78 -23.64 -2.93 -12.96
C GLU A 78 -22.11 -2.98 -13.15
N ILE A 79 -21.64 -2.74 -14.38
CA ILE A 79 -20.20 -2.66 -14.68
C ILE A 79 -19.52 -1.57 -13.85
N ASP A 80 -20.13 -0.38 -13.77
CA ASP A 80 -19.57 0.75 -13.02
C ASP A 80 -19.49 0.42 -11.51
N SER A 81 -20.50 -0.27 -10.96
CA SER A 81 -20.50 -0.75 -9.58
C SER A 81 -19.39 -1.78 -9.33
N LEU A 82 -19.24 -2.78 -10.21
CA LEU A 82 -18.17 -3.78 -10.10
C LEU A 82 -16.79 -3.15 -10.23
N HIS A 83 -16.64 -2.15 -11.10
CA HIS A 83 -15.39 -1.42 -11.26
C HIS A 83 -15.01 -0.67 -9.98
N LEU A 84 -15.99 -0.05 -9.30
CA LEU A 84 -15.76 0.60 -8.01
C LEU A 84 -15.30 -0.42 -6.95
N THR A 85 -15.96 -1.57 -6.85
CA THR A 85 -15.55 -2.64 -5.93
C THR A 85 -14.13 -3.12 -6.22
N LEU A 86 -13.78 -3.29 -7.50
CA LEU A 86 -12.44 -3.68 -7.91
C LEU A 86 -11.38 -2.63 -7.51
N GLN A 87 -11.67 -1.34 -7.68
CA GLN A 87 -10.78 -0.27 -7.25
C GLN A 87 -10.56 -0.28 -5.73
N ASN A 88 -11.62 -0.51 -4.94
CA ASN A 88 -11.50 -0.64 -3.49
C ASN A 88 -10.57 -1.80 -3.11
N LEU A 89 -10.71 -2.96 -3.76
CA LEU A 89 -9.84 -4.11 -3.52
C LEU A 89 -8.38 -3.83 -3.90
N PHE A 90 -8.12 -3.11 -4.99
CA PHE A 90 -6.75 -2.70 -5.35
C PHE A 90 -6.15 -1.74 -4.32
N TYR A 91 -6.95 -0.83 -3.78
CA TYR A 91 -6.52 0.06 -2.70
C TYR A 91 -6.15 -0.75 -1.45
N GLU A 92 -7.03 -1.65 -1.01
CA GLU A 92 -6.77 -2.53 0.14
C GLU A 92 -5.52 -3.39 -0.07
N GLN A 93 -5.36 -3.99 -1.25
CA GLN A 93 -4.17 -4.78 -1.59
C GLN A 93 -2.89 -3.94 -1.49
N ARG A 94 -2.91 -2.72 -2.04
CA ARG A 94 -1.75 -1.83 -2.00
C ARG A 94 -1.43 -1.39 -0.56
N HIS A 95 -2.46 -1.10 0.23
CA HIS A 95 -2.32 -0.74 1.63
C HIS A 95 -1.67 -1.87 2.43
N LEU A 96 -2.23 -3.09 2.35
CA LEU A 96 -1.70 -4.27 3.04
C LEU A 96 -0.28 -4.60 2.61
N ARG A 97 0.04 -4.51 1.31
CA ARG A 97 1.42 -4.69 0.82
C ARG A 97 2.38 -3.64 1.39
N GLY A 98 1.92 -2.40 1.54
CA GLY A 98 2.70 -1.35 2.19
C GLY A 98 2.96 -1.63 3.66
N GLU A 99 1.95 -2.11 4.40
CA GLU A 99 2.10 -2.51 5.80
C GLU A 99 3.03 -3.71 5.96
N ILE A 100 2.91 -4.73 5.11
CA ILE A 100 3.81 -5.88 5.09
C ILE A 100 5.25 -5.41 4.84
N GLY A 101 5.47 -4.57 3.82
CA GLY A 101 6.79 -4.01 3.54
C GLY A 101 7.37 -3.23 4.73
N ALA A 102 6.54 -2.43 5.40
CA ALA A 102 6.97 -1.71 6.60
C ALA A 102 7.31 -2.64 7.78
N CYS A 103 6.60 -3.76 7.92
CA CYS A 103 6.92 -4.78 8.92
C CYS A 103 8.20 -5.56 8.57
N GLU A 104 8.42 -5.87 7.30
CA GLU A 104 9.62 -6.58 6.82
C GLU A 104 10.87 -5.70 6.89
N GLU A 105 10.74 -4.40 6.60
CA GLU A 105 11.81 -3.40 6.70
C GLU A 105 12.11 -2.96 8.14
N TYR A 106 11.40 -3.51 9.13
CA TYR A 106 11.62 -3.14 10.52
C TYR A 106 13.04 -3.54 10.95
N ASP A 107 13.86 -2.54 11.25
CA ASP A 107 15.24 -2.75 11.72
C ASP A 107 15.25 -3.34 13.13
N HIS A 108 15.42 -4.64 13.21
CA HIS A 108 15.56 -5.35 14.46
C HIS A 108 16.97 -5.15 15.04
N LYS A 109 17.07 -4.31 16.07
CA LYS A 109 18.35 -3.99 16.75
C LYS A 109 19.22 -5.19 17.12
N TYR A 110 18.63 -6.35 17.44
CA TYR A 110 19.38 -7.55 17.80
C TYR A 110 20.22 -8.11 16.64
N LEU A 111 19.84 -7.85 15.38
CA LEU A 111 20.61 -8.25 14.20
C LEU A 111 21.94 -7.52 14.09
N SER A 112 22.02 -6.30 14.65
CA SER A 112 23.25 -5.49 14.68
C SER A 112 24.15 -5.77 15.90
N LEU A 113 23.68 -6.57 16.86
CA LEU A 113 24.42 -6.84 18.09
C LEU A 113 25.56 -7.83 17.81
N PRO A 114 26.84 -7.50 18.11
CA PRO A 114 27.92 -8.47 18.01
C PRO A 114 27.76 -9.48 19.13
N MET A 115 27.17 -10.62 18.80
CA MET A 115 26.94 -11.77 19.68
C MET A 115 27.88 -12.91 19.30
N LEU A 116 28.10 -13.82 20.23
CA LEU A 116 28.81 -15.07 19.96
C LEU A 116 28.13 -15.84 18.81
N PRO A 117 28.90 -16.40 17.86
CA PRO A 117 28.35 -17.28 16.81
C PRO A 117 27.49 -18.41 17.39
N VAL A 118 26.51 -18.89 16.62
CA VAL A 118 25.59 -19.94 17.09
C VAL A 118 26.34 -21.21 17.47
N GLU A 119 27.35 -21.60 16.69
CA GLU A 119 28.15 -22.80 16.91
C GLU A 119 28.88 -22.77 18.26
N ASP A 120 29.55 -21.66 18.55
CA ASP A 120 30.28 -21.45 19.80
C ASP A 120 29.31 -21.42 21.00
N PHE A 121 28.16 -20.77 20.86
CA PHE A 121 27.15 -20.73 21.92
C PHE A 121 26.56 -22.11 22.24
N LEU A 122 26.28 -22.93 21.21
CA LEU A 122 25.75 -24.28 21.41
C LEU A 122 26.80 -25.23 22.01
N ALA A 123 28.08 -25.00 21.75
CA ALA A 123 29.17 -25.73 22.39
C ALA A 123 29.23 -25.46 23.90
N GLU A 124 29.01 -24.21 24.32
CA GLU A 124 28.98 -23.82 25.74
C GLU A 124 27.65 -24.15 26.43
N HIS A 125 26.55 -24.17 25.68
CA HIS A 125 25.21 -24.43 26.19
C HIS A 125 24.48 -25.55 25.40
N PRO A 126 24.85 -26.83 25.61
CA PRO A 126 24.26 -27.95 24.90
C PRO A 126 22.75 -28.11 25.14
N GLN A 127 22.21 -27.54 26.23
CA GLN A 127 20.78 -27.61 26.54
C GLN A 127 19.86 -26.97 25.48
N PHE A 128 20.40 -26.14 24.59
CA PHE A 128 19.63 -25.46 23.54
C PHE A 128 19.77 -26.10 22.16
N LEU A 129 20.42 -27.27 22.04
CA LEU A 129 20.59 -27.99 20.77
C LEU A 129 19.27 -28.43 20.12
N GLU A 130 18.26 -28.75 20.93
CA GLU A 130 16.93 -29.17 20.46
C GLU A 130 15.89 -28.03 20.50
N ALA A 131 16.30 -26.83 20.90
CA ALA A 131 15.42 -25.66 21.01
C ALA A 131 15.17 -25.02 19.64
N SER A 132 14.10 -24.22 19.54
CA SER A 132 13.80 -23.45 18.32
C SER A 132 14.84 -22.34 18.09
N ASP A 133 15.14 -22.00 16.83
CA ASP A 133 16.05 -20.91 16.45
C ASP A 133 15.75 -19.58 17.18
N HIS A 134 14.47 -19.30 17.40
CA HIS A 134 14.03 -18.12 18.14
C HIS A 134 14.45 -18.18 19.61
N GLU A 135 14.26 -19.33 20.26
CA GLU A 135 14.62 -19.56 21.65
C GLU A 135 16.15 -19.52 21.84
N VAL A 136 16.90 -20.12 20.91
CA VAL A 136 18.36 -20.05 20.86
C VAL A 136 18.82 -18.59 20.74
N THR A 137 18.18 -17.79 19.89
CA THR A 137 18.53 -16.38 19.71
C THR A 137 18.26 -15.55 20.97
N ILE A 138 17.14 -15.79 21.66
CA ILE A 138 16.83 -15.15 22.94
C ILE A 138 17.89 -15.52 24.00
N ALA A 139 18.19 -16.81 24.14
CA ALA A 139 19.19 -17.28 25.10
C ALA A 139 20.58 -16.67 24.83
N ARG A 140 20.98 -16.56 23.56
CA ARG A 140 22.21 -15.90 23.13
C ARG A 140 22.27 -14.42 23.55
N ILE A 141 21.17 -13.68 23.35
CA ILE A 141 21.09 -12.26 23.77
C ILE A 141 21.24 -12.14 25.29
N HIS A 142 20.61 -13.03 26.05
CA HIS A 142 20.73 -13.02 27.52
C HIS A 142 22.15 -13.32 27.99
N ALA A 143 22.81 -14.34 27.42
CA ALA A 143 24.19 -14.66 27.77
C ALA A 143 25.15 -13.49 27.46
N GLU A 144 25.00 -12.86 26.29
CA GLU A 144 25.79 -11.67 25.92
C GLU A 144 25.55 -10.50 26.89
N TYR A 145 24.30 -10.30 27.31
CA TYR A 145 23.96 -9.28 28.31
C TYR A 145 24.65 -9.53 29.65
N GLU A 146 24.63 -10.77 30.15
CA GLU A 146 25.29 -11.14 31.40
C GLU A 146 26.81 -10.98 31.30
N ALA A 147 27.41 -11.41 30.18
CA ALA A 147 28.83 -11.25 29.91
C ALA A 147 29.25 -9.78 29.91
N ARG A 148 28.51 -8.91 29.21
CA ARG A 148 28.78 -7.46 29.18
C ARG A 148 28.62 -6.80 30.54
N ARG A 149 27.61 -7.21 31.30
CA ARG A 149 27.40 -6.72 32.66
C ARG A 149 28.58 -7.08 33.56
N ALA A 150 29.04 -8.33 33.52
CA ALA A 150 30.20 -8.78 34.28
C ALA A 150 31.48 -8.01 33.88
N LEU A 151 31.69 -7.78 32.57
CA LEU A 151 32.80 -6.98 32.06
C LEU A 151 32.76 -5.53 32.55
N GLU A 152 31.59 -4.89 32.54
CA GLU A 152 31.45 -3.51 33.04
C GLU A 152 31.68 -3.44 34.56
N GLU A 153 31.21 -4.42 35.32
CA GLU A 153 31.50 -4.51 36.76
C GLU A 153 32.99 -4.67 37.04
N GLN A 154 33.70 -5.49 36.25
CA GLN A 154 35.16 -5.63 36.34
C GLN A 154 35.87 -4.33 35.95
N ARG A 155 35.44 -3.69 34.86
CA ARG A 155 35.97 -2.38 34.42
C ARG A 155 35.84 -1.35 35.53
N LEU A 156 34.68 -1.24 36.16
CA LEU A 156 34.45 -0.29 37.26
C LEU A 156 35.36 -0.59 38.47
N LYS A 157 35.56 -1.87 38.81
CA LYS A 157 36.51 -2.26 39.88
C LYS A 157 37.95 -1.87 39.53
N LEU A 158 38.38 -2.13 38.28
CA LEU A 158 39.73 -1.77 37.82
C LEU A 158 39.94 -0.26 37.76
N VAL A 159 38.95 0.51 37.32
CA VAL A 159 38.99 1.98 37.30
C VAL A 159 39.15 2.53 38.72
N LYS A 160 38.38 2.00 39.69
CA LYS A 160 38.53 2.38 41.11
C LYS A 160 39.94 2.05 41.62
N ARG A 161 40.44 0.85 41.35
CA ARG A 161 41.78 0.44 41.78
C ARG A 161 42.88 1.30 41.15
N LYS A 162 42.73 1.67 39.88
CA LYS A 162 43.63 2.58 39.18
C LYS A 162 43.69 3.94 39.88
N LEU A 163 42.53 4.52 40.22
CA LEU A 163 42.46 5.82 40.91
C LEU A 163 43.07 5.77 42.32
N GLU A 164 42.89 4.67 43.05
CA GLU A 164 43.55 4.45 44.35
C GLU A 164 45.08 4.41 44.19
N LEU A 165 45.59 3.63 43.24
CA LEU A 165 47.02 3.53 42.98
C LEU A 165 47.63 4.84 42.48
N GLU A 166 46.91 5.61 41.66
CA GLU A 166 47.34 6.95 41.23
C GLU A 166 47.47 7.89 42.44
N LYS A 167 46.53 7.86 43.39
CA LYS A 167 46.62 8.64 44.64
C LYS A 167 47.77 8.18 45.52
N GLU A 168 47.95 6.87 45.70
CA GLU A 168 49.08 6.32 46.48
C GLU A 168 50.43 6.71 45.86
N THR A 169 50.54 6.66 44.53
CA THR A 169 51.76 7.03 43.81
C THR A 169 52.05 8.53 43.93
N LEU A 170 51.00 9.37 43.85
CA LEU A 170 51.14 10.80 44.08
C LEU A 170 51.59 11.10 45.52
N GLY A 171 50.96 10.48 46.51
CA GLY A 171 51.35 10.63 47.91
C GLY A 171 52.79 10.20 48.18
N LYS A 172 53.22 9.05 47.65
CA LYS A 172 54.63 8.60 47.75
C LYS A 172 55.59 9.56 47.06
N LYS A 173 55.21 10.16 45.93
CA LYS A 173 56.03 11.15 45.22
C LYS A 173 56.19 12.42 46.07
N GLU A 174 55.13 12.87 46.72
CA GLU A 174 55.17 14.02 47.65
C GLU A 174 56.03 13.70 48.89
N GLU A 175 55.92 12.49 49.45
CA GLU A 175 56.76 12.04 50.55
C GLU A 175 58.24 11.95 50.17
N LEU A 176 58.56 11.40 49.00
CA LEU A 176 59.93 11.37 48.47
C LEU A 176 60.48 12.79 48.30
N ALA A 177 59.70 13.70 47.71
CA ALA A 177 60.12 15.10 47.58
C ALA A 177 60.38 15.76 48.95
N ARG A 178 59.62 15.39 49.99
CA ARG A 178 59.88 15.85 51.36
C ARG A 178 61.18 15.28 51.93
N LEU A 179 61.42 13.97 51.75
CA LEU A 179 62.64 13.31 52.21
C LEU A 179 63.89 13.85 51.49
N ASP A 180 63.82 14.10 50.19
CA ASP A 180 64.90 14.73 49.42
C ASP A 180 65.28 16.08 50.03
N LEU A 181 64.29 16.93 50.35
CA LEU A 181 64.52 18.21 51.04
C LEU A 181 65.14 18.04 52.44
N GLU A 182 64.75 17.01 53.19
CA GLU A 182 65.32 16.71 54.51
C GLU A 182 66.78 16.24 54.40
N ILE A 183 67.11 15.39 53.42
CA ILE A 183 68.48 14.94 53.13
C ILE A 183 69.34 16.11 52.69
N GLU A 184 68.88 16.98 51.80
CA GLU A 184 69.60 18.18 51.40
C GLU A 184 69.96 19.06 52.61
N ARG A 185 69.01 19.24 53.54
CA ARG A 185 69.27 19.96 54.80
C ARG A 185 70.30 19.23 55.67
N TRP A 186 70.19 17.91 55.79
CA TRP A 186 71.12 17.11 56.59
C TRP A 186 72.54 17.14 56.03
N VAL A 187 72.71 16.96 54.71
CA VAL A 187 74.00 17.06 54.01
C VAL A 187 74.60 18.46 54.17
N ALA A 188 73.80 19.52 53.98
CA ALA A 188 74.26 20.88 54.23
C ALA A 188 74.68 21.10 55.70
N GLY A 189 73.97 20.50 56.65
CA GLY A 189 74.33 20.48 58.06
C GLY A 189 75.63 19.72 58.33
N GLN A 190 75.83 18.55 57.71
CA GLN A 190 77.05 17.76 57.82
C GLN A 190 78.27 18.49 57.24
N GLY A 191 78.11 19.16 56.09
CA GLY A 191 79.16 19.99 55.50
C GLY A 191 79.65 21.06 56.48
N LYS A 192 78.73 21.75 57.16
CA LYS A 192 79.07 22.72 58.22
C LYS A 192 79.82 22.08 59.39
N VAL A 193 79.48 20.86 59.79
CA VAL A 193 80.18 20.14 60.88
C VAL A 193 81.57 19.70 60.43
N LEU A 194 81.73 19.19 59.22
CA LEU A 194 83.03 18.82 58.64
C LEU A 194 83.97 20.03 58.52
N GLU A 195 83.45 21.21 58.16
CA GLU A 195 84.23 22.47 58.18
C GLU A 195 84.73 22.84 59.59
N VAL A 196 83.99 22.47 60.63
CA VAL A 196 84.37 22.71 62.03
C VAL A 196 85.43 21.70 62.51
N PHE A 197 85.41 20.46 62.02
CA PHE A 197 86.30 19.37 62.47
C PHE A 197 87.55 19.12 61.58
N ASN A 198 87.63 19.65 60.36
CA ASN A 198 88.81 19.56 59.47
C ASN A 198 89.76 20.79 59.56
N LYS A 199 89.73 21.53 60.67
CA LYS A 199 90.82 22.43 61.08
C LYS A 199 91.77 21.69 62.01
#